data_AF-A0A139PR89-F1
#
_entry.id   AF-A0A139PR89-F1
#
_cell.length_a   1.000
_cell.length_b   1.000
_cell.length_c   1.000
_cell.angle_alpha   90.00
_cell.angle_beta   90.00
_cell.angle_gamma   90.00
#
_symmetry.space_group_name_H-M   'P 1'
#
loop_
_entity.id
_entity.type
_entity.pdbx_description
1 polymer ?
#
loop_
_entity_poly.entity_id
_entity_poly.type
_entity_poly.pdbx_seq_one_letter_code
_entity_poly.pdbx_strand_id
1 'polypeptide(L)'
;MTTSPENNKFIEKTTRALDVKKKDPRLGVRGFEFDNSTSEKDCVLVIGLNLAGDEEDAKNEEDIRTYLYSLKKSIKSKYAYNKYYKPIYELMNDIFDNDAKWHWCNKSWDILSKEIEHSKDKNVIHEEYLNHQNRKVSIYIGDMFYYHETSSKKLPLKKSISYPQYCKEMLELHIESLIEAGKSIKFVYINNSRVSQWLCDGDIKTFTVFGDRKIPVFFGGMLSGGRMDLFSKKRLVHEIKKYLKRIESKIEK
;
A
#
# COMPACT_ATOMS: atom_id res chain seq x y z
N MET A 1 5.53 3.81 -22.44
CA MET A 1 6.79 3.36 -21.82
C MET A 1 6.45 2.26 -20.83
N THR A 2 7.10 1.11 -20.96
CA THR A 2 6.76 -0.15 -20.33
C THR A 2 6.91 -0.10 -18.80
N THR A 3 5.87 -0.49 -18.09
CA THR A 3 5.97 -0.94 -16.71
C THR A 3 7.10 -1.95 -16.59
N SER A 4 7.86 -1.91 -15.49
CA SER A 4 8.85 -2.95 -15.19
C SER A 4 8.15 -4.32 -15.33
N PRO A 5 8.73 -5.32 -16.04
CA PRO A 5 8.20 -6.67 -16.10
C PRO A 5 7.88 -7.24 -14.71
N GLU A 6 8.61 -6.81 -13.67
CA GLU A 6 8.44 -7.23 -12.29
C GLU A 6 7.13 -6.75 -11.66
N ASN A 7 6.58 -5.60 -12.09
CA ASN A 7 5.31 -5.09 -11.55
C ASN A 7 4.11 -5.76 -12.23
N ASN A 8 4.29 -6.29 -13.44
CA ASN A 8 3.21 -6.94 -14.18
C ASN A 8 2.73 -8.23 -13.49
N LYS A 9 3.56 -8.88 -12.66
CA LYS A 9 3.18 -10.11 -11.96
C LYS A 9 1.94 -9.95 -11.07
N PHE A 10 1.73 -8.75 -10.50
CA PHE A 10 0.56 -8.44 -9.67
C PHE A 10 -0.72 -8.31 -10.50
N ILE A 11 -0.63 -7.61 -11.63
CA ILE A 11 -1.72 -7.49 -12.61
C ILE A 11 -2.03 -8.86 -13.21
N GLU A 12 -1.02 -9.64 -13.56
CA GLU A 12 -1.18 -10.99 -14.11
C GLU A 12 -1.87 -11.92 -13.11
N LYS A 13 -1.44 -11.92 -11.84
CA LYS A 13 -2.07 -12.73 -10.79
C LYS A 13 -3.54 -12.32 -10.61
N THR A 14 -3.82 -11.01 -10.58
CA THR A 14 -5.19 -10.48 -10.55
C THR A 14 -5.99 -10.94 -11.77
N THR A 15 -5.47 -10.75 -12.98
CA THR A 15 -6.13 -11.11 -14.25
C THR A 15 -6.43 -12.60 -14.34
N ARG A 16 -5.52 -13.46 -13.89
CA ARG A 16 -5.74 -14.91 -13.87
C ARG A 16 -6.82 -15.31 -12.88
N ALA A 17 -7.00 -14.54 -11.81
CA ALA A 17 -7.98 -14.83 -10.76
C ALA A 17 -9.38 -14.29 -11.04
N LEU A 18 -9.49 -13.21 -11.83
CA LEU A 18 -10.76 -12.58 -12.16
C LEU A 18 -11.44 -13.23 -13.37
N ASP A 19 -12.76 -13.36 -13.32
CA ASP A 19 -13.65 -13.78 -14.40
C ASP A 19 -13.97 -12.59 -15.33
N VAL A 20 -12.90 -12.04 -15.91
CA VAL A 20 -12.94 -10.87 -16.80
C VAL A 20 -12.24 -11.17 -18.11
N LYS A 21 -12.53 -10.37 -19.14
CA LYS A 21 -11.80 -10.46 -20.40
C LYS A 21 -10.34 -10.05 -20.17
N LYS A 22 -9.40 -10.65 -20.93
CA LYS A 22 -7.96 -10.38 -20.82
C LYS A 22 -7.56 -8.89 -21.03
N LYS A 23 -8.46 -8.07 -21.60
CA LYS A 23 -8.29 -6.62 -21.80
C LYS A 23 -9.44 -5.84 -21.16
N ASP A 24 -9.83 -6.22 -19.96
CA ASP A 24 -10.86 -5.49 -19.23
C ASP A 24 -10.37 -4.05 -18.96
N PRO A 25 -11.15 -3.02 -19.31
CA PRO A 25 -10.73 -1.62 -19.22
C PRO A 25 -10.55 -1.12 -17.77
N ARG A 26 -10.94 -1.93 -16.78
CA ARG A 26 -10.75 -1.62 -15.36
C ARG A 26 -9.56 -2.33 -14.72
N LEU A 27 -8.84 -3.19 -15.46
CA LEU A 27 -7.60 -3.75 -14.94
C LEU A 27 -6.62 -2.61 -14.68
N GLY A 28 -6.02 -2.61 -13.49
CA GLY A 28 -4.97 -1.65 -13.15
C GLY A 28 -3.84 -1.81 -14.15
N VAL A 29 -3.31 -0.67 -14.62
CA VAL A 29 -2.21 -0.70 -15.60
C VAL A 29 -0.86 -0.77 -14.87
N ARG A 30 -0.89 -0.60 -13.55
CA ARG A 30 0.28 -0.65 -12.69
C ARG A 30 0.07 -1.64 -11.57
N GLY A 31 1.05 -2.51 -11.40
CA GLY A 31 1.13 -3.39 -10.25
C GLY A 31 1.66 -2.64 -9.02
N PHE A 32 2.14 -3.41 -8.05
CA PHE A 32 2.77 -2.87 -6.86
C PHE A 32 3.98 -2.00 -7.20
N GLU A 33 3.99 -0.75 -6.74
CA GLU A 33 5.12 0.17 -6.91
C GLU A 33 6.00 0.18 -5.66
N PHE A 34 7.30 -0.04 -5.87
CA PHE A 34 8.33 0.04 -4.85
C PHE A 34 9.64 0.54 -5.48
N ASP A 35 10.52 1.09 -4.64
CA ASP A 35 11.83 1.58 -5.05
C ASP A 35 12.94 0.55 -4.79
N ASN A 36 14.03 0.64 -5.56
CA ASN A 36 15.23 -0.18 -5.40
C ASN A 36 16.30 0.52 -4.54
N SER A 37 15.92 1.48 -3.68
CA SER A 37 16.89 2.16 -2.81
C SER A 37 17.46 1.19 -1.78
N THR A 38 18.78 1.18 -1.65
CA THR A 38 19.51 0.30 -0.72
C THR A 38 19.79 0.95 0.64
N SER A 39 19.59 2.26 0.77
CA SER A 39 19.83 3.01 2.02
C SER A 39 18.65 2.97 2.99
N GLU A 40 17.44 2.97 2.46
CA GLU A 40 16.18 3.03 3.21
C GLU A 40 15.52 1.65 3.19
N LYS A 41 15.86 0.85 4.20
CA LYS A 41 15.44 -0.56 4.30
C LYS A 41 14.18 -0.74 5.10
N ASP A 42 14.05 -0.04 6.23
CA ASP A 42 12.92 -0.25 7.14
C ASP A 42 11.62 0.26 6.52
N CYS A 43 10.61 -0.60 6.53
CA CYS A 43 9.35 -0.27 5.88
C CYS A 43 8.13 -0.89 6.55
N VAL A 44 6.97 -0.37 6.14
CA VAL A 44 5.66 -0.96 6.40
C VAL A 44 4.95 -1.19 5.08
N LEU A 45 4.26 -2.32 5.00
CA LEU A 45 3.41 -2.65 3.87
C LEU A 45 1.94 -2.46 4.28
N VAL A 46 1.22 -1.60 3.59
CA VAL A 46 -0.20 -1.40 3.80
C VAL A 46 -0.95 -2.00 2.61
N ILE A 47 -1.92 -2.87 2.87
CA ILE A 47 -2.70 -3.54 1.84
C ILE A 47 -4.13 -3.02 1.81
N GLY A 48 -4.50 -2.43 0.67
CA GLY A 48 -5.87 -2.11 0.30
C GLY A 48 -6.60 -3.31 -0.28
N LEU A 49 -7.89 -3.13 -0.57
CA LEU A 49 -8.63 -4.13 -1.31
C LEU A 49 -8.29 -4.08 -2.79
N ASN A 50 -8.43 -2.90 -3.37
CA ASN A 50 -8.26 -2.65 -4.78
C ASN A 50 -8.23 -1.14 -5.05
N LEU A 51 -7.74 -0.78 -6.23
CA LEU A 51 -7.71 0.59 -6.70
C LEU A 51 -9.13 1.17 -6.75
N ALA A 52 -9.30 2.38 -6.22
CA ALA A 52 -10.57 3.09 -6.32
C ALA A 52 -10.80 3.56 -7.75
N GLY A 53 -12.07 3.74 -8.12
CA GLY A 53 -12.42 4.31 -9.42
C GLY A 53 -13.05 3.33 -10.40
N ASP A 54 -12.90 3.68 -11.69
CA ASP A 54 -13.43 2.96 -12.85
C ASP A 54 -12.44 2.95 -14.04
N GLU A 55 -12.96 2.80 -15.25
CA GLU A 55 -12.17 2.74 -16.49
C GLU A 55 -11.43 4.05 -16.80
N GLU A 56 -11.96 5.20 -16.39
CA GLU A 56 -11.28 6.49 -16.56
C GLU A 56 -10.05 6.56 -15.64
N ASP A 57 -10.17 6.06 -14.42
CA ASP A 57 -9.05 5.98 -13.49
C ASP A 57 -7.96 5.04 -14.01
N ALA A 58 -8.32 3.87 -14.54
CA ALA A 58 -7.38 2.96 -15.18
C ALA A 58 -6.61 3.62 -16.34
N LYS A 59 -7.29 4.40 -17.19
CA LYS A 59 -6.64 5.18 -18.26
C LYS A 59 -5.72 6.27 -17.71
N ASN A 60 -6.14 6.96 -16.65
CA ASN A 60 -5.30 7.98 -16.01
C ASN A 60 -4.01 7.36 -15.42
N GLU A 61 -4.03 6.11 -14.96
CA GLU A 61 -2.82 5.41 -14.53
C GLU A 61 -1.80 5.21 -15.65
N GLU A 62 -2.23 5.08 -16.91
CA GLU A 62 -1.31 5.00 -18.05
C GLU A 62 -0.53 6.30 -18.22
N ASP A 63 -1.22 7.43 -18.04
CA ASP A 63 -0.68 8.77 -18.30
C ASP A 63 0.22 9.31 -17.18
N ILE A 64 0.01 8.87 -15.93
CA ILE A 64 0.61 9.51 -14.74
C ILE A 64 1.73 8.68 -14.15
N ARG A 65 3.01 8.94 -14.46
CA ARG A 65 4.15 8.09 -14.03
C ARG A 65 4.37 7.95 -12.52
N THR A 66 3.90 8.88 -11.70
CA THR A 66 4.09 8.80 -10.24
C THR A 66 2.76 8.93 -9.52
N TYR A 67 2.49 8.04 -8.57
CA TYR A 67 1.41 8.23 -7.63
C TYR A 67 1.96 8.66 -6.27
N LEU A 68 1.65 9.89 -5.85
CA LEU A 68 2.18 10.52 -4.64
C LEU A 68 1.39 10.15 -3.38
N TYR A 69 0.30 9.40 -3.52
CA TYR A 69 -0.60 8.97 -2.45
C TYR A 69 -1.27 10.13 -1.70
N SER A 70 -0.54 10.81 -0.81
CA SER A 70 -1.00 12.00 -0.11
C SER A 70 0.11 13.03 0.08
N LEU A 71 -0.30 14.29 0.21
CA LEU A 71 0.53 15.42 0.60
C LEU A 71 -0.10 16.11 1.82
N LYS A 72 0.70 16.76 2.66
CA LYS A 72 0.22 17.56 3.80
C LYS A 72 -0.79 18.62 3.35
N LYS A 73 -0.43 19.36 2.28
CA LYS A 73 -1.31 20.33 1.61
C LYS A 73 -2.17 19.59 0.58
N SER A 74 -3.48 19.56 0.81
CA SER A 74 -4.40 18.95 -0.12
C SER A 74 -4.43 19.71 -1.44
N ILE A 75 -3.90 19.10 -2.50
CA ILE A 75 -3.99 19.59 -3.88
C ILE A 75 -5.07 18.82 -4.64
N LYS A 76 -5.77 19.49 -5.56
CA LYS A 76 -6.67 18.83 -6.51
C LYS A 76 -5.82 18.33 -7.68
N SER A 77 -5.26 17.14 -7.53
CA SER A 77 -4.30 16.58 -8.47
C SER A 77 -4.65 15.14 -8.80
N LYS A 78 -4.37 14.73 -10.04
CA LYS A 78 -4.47 13.32 -10.43
C LYS A 78 -3.35 12.47 -9.82
N TYR A 79 -2.28 13.10 -9.33
CA TYR A 79 -1.13 12.42 -8.71
C TYR A 79 -1.37 12.00 -7.25
N ALA A 80 -2.38 12.55 -6.57
CA ALA A 80 -2.58 12.32 -5.13
C ALA A 80 -4.06 12.19 -4.75
N TYR A 81 -4.38 11.20 -3.91
CA TYR A 81 -5.72 10.99 -3.36
C TYR A 81 -5.74 11.07 -1.84
N ASN A 82 -5.60 12.31 -1.34
CA ASN A 82 -5.51 12.60 0.09
C ASN A 82 -6.63 11.98 0.94
N LYS A 83 -7.87 11.90 0.43
CA LYS A 83 -9.00 11.37 1.18
C LYS A 83 -8.78 9.92 1.64
N TYR A 84 -8.13 9.11 0.80
CA TYR A 84 -7.84 7.71 1.10
C TYR A 84 -6.50 7.55 1.83
N TYR A 85 -5.44 8.20 1.32
CA TYR A 85 -4.07 7.96 1.77
C TYR A 85 -3.64 8.76 3.00
N LYS A 86 -4.18 9.96 3.23
CA LYS A 86 -3.78 10.79 4.37
C LYS A 86 -4.05 10.12 5.73
N PRO A 87 -5.20 9.47 5.97
CA PRO A 87 -5.43 8.73 7.22
C PRO A 87 -4.42 7.59 7.45
N ILE A 88 -3.95 6.94 6.38
CA ILE A 88 -2.91 5.91 6.45
C ILE A 88 -1.59 6.56 6.87
N TYR A 89 -1.20 7.65 6.20
CA TYR A 89 0.01 8.40 6.52
C TYR A 89 0.03 8.86 7.99
N GLU A 90 -1.06 9.44 8.46
CA GLU A 90 -1.21 9.89 9.85
C GLU A 90 -1.10 8.73 10.83
N LEU A 91 -1.73 7.58 10.56
CA LEU A 91 -1.60 6.40 11.41
C LEU A 91 -0.13 5.94 11.50
N MET A 92 0.57 5.86 10.38
CA MET A 92 1.98 5.43 10.37
C MET A 92 2.86 6.44 11.12
N ASN A 93 2.61 7.74 10.98
CA ASN A 93 3.33 8.76 11.73
C ASN A 93 3.00 8.76 13.23
N ASP A 94 1.77 8.41 13.62
CA ASP A 94 1.42 8.18 15.03
C ASP A 94 2.19 6.98 15.61
N ILE A 95 2.47 5.95 14.79
CA ILE A 95 3.21 4.73 15.17
C ILE A 95 4.72 4.97 15.26
N PHE A 96 5.28 5.73 14.32
CA PHE A 96 6.73 5.96 14.20
C PHE A 96 7.17 7.36 14.64
N ASP A 97 6.38 8.02 15.49
CA ASP A 97 6.73 9.33 16.07
C ASP A 97 7.18 10.37 15.03
N ASN A 98 6.40 10.46 13.94
CA ASN A 98 6.63 11.30 12.75
C ASN A 98 7.82 10.91 11.85
N ASP A 99 8.40 9.72 12.01
CA ASP A 99 9.56 9.23 11.23
C ASP A 99 9.16 8.32 10.05
N ALA A 100 7.91 8.41 9.58
CA ALA A 100 7.41 7.66 8.42
C ALA A 100 7.24 8.55 7.18
N LYS A 101 7.62 8.06 6.00
CA LYS A 101 7.46 8.74 4.70
C LYS A 101 6.88 7.79 3.65
N TRP A 102 6.28 8.35 2.60
CA TRP A 102 5.95 7.56 1.42
C TRP A 102 7.21 7.11 0.68
N HIS A 103 7.19 5.93 0.09
CA HIS A 103 8.36 5.37 -0.60
C HIS A 103 8.82 6.21 -1.81
N TRP A 104 7.96 7.04 -2.42
CA TRP A 104 8.39 7.93 -3.50
C TRP A 104 9.42 8.97 -3.03
N CYS A 105 9.49 9.27 -1.73
CA CYS A 105 10.54 10.09 -1.14
C CYS A 105 11.93 9.43 -1.13
N ASN A 106 12.03 8.13 -1.47
CA ASN A 106 13.31 7.44 -1.64
C ASN A 106 13.95 7.68 -3.01
N LYS A 107 13.19 8.17 -3.99
CA LYS A 107 13.72 8.57 -5.29
C LYS A 107 14.51 9.87 -5.14
N SER A 108 15.59 10.03 -5.90
CA SER A 108 16.23 11.35 -5.98
C SER A 108 15.28 12.38 -6.59
N TRP A 109 15.41 13.64 -6.17
CA TRP A 109 14.61 14.73 -6.72
C TRP A 109 14.75 14.85 -8.25
N ASP A 110 15.94 14.60 -8.80
CA ASP A 110 16.17 14.65 -10.25
C ASP A 110 15.32 13.62 -11.02
N ILE A 111 15.09 12.45 -10.45
CA ILE A 111 14.20 11.43 -11.04
C ILE A 111 12.76 11.86 -10.85
N LEU A 112 12.36 12.16 -9.61
CA LEU A 112 10.98 12.51 -9.28
C LEU A 112 10.48 13.73 -10.07
N SER A 113 11.30 14.78 -10.15
CA SER A 113 10.96 16.06 -10.78
C SER A 113 10.73 15.97 -12.29
N LYS A 114 11.27 14.94 -12.96
CA LYS A 114 10.98 14.59 -14.35
C LYS A 114 9.64 13.87 -14.48
N GLU A 115 9.34 12.93 -13.58
CA GLU A 115 8.07 12.20 -13.60
C GLU A 115 6.85 13.13 -13.36
N ILE A 116 7.06 14.24 -12.65
CA ILE A 116 6.02 15.26 -12.36
C ILE A 116 6.25 16.58 -13.11
N GLU A 117 7.04 16.62 -14.18
CA GLU A 117 7.47 17.88 -14.81
C GLU A 117 6.29 18.74 -15.31
N HIS A 118 5.20 18.11 -15.74
CA HIS A 118 3.99 18.77 -16.18
C HIS A 118 2.99 19.07 -15.05
N SER A 119 3.34 18.76 -13.80
CA SER A 119 2.50 19.06 -12.64
C SER A 119 2.55 20.55 -12.29
N LYS A 120 1.38 21.19 -12.23
CA LYS A 120 1.24 22.58 -11.74
C LYS A 120 1.61 22.72 -10.25
N ASP A 121 1.60 21.62 -9.52
CA ASP A 121 1.88 21.57 -8.08
C ASP A 121 3.33 21.16 -7.75
N LYS A 122 4.24 21.16 -8.73
CA LYS A 122 5.64 20.72 -8.58
C LYS A 122 6.35 21.36 -7.38
N ASN A 123 6.12 22.64 -7.09
CA ASN A 123 6.72 23.32 -5.95
C ASN A 123 6.20 22.79 -4.59
N VAL A 124 4.90 22.51 -4.50
CA VAL A 124 4.28 21.92 -3.28
C VAL A 124 4.83 20.51 -3.06
N ILE A 125 4.99 19.75 -4.14
CA ILE A 125 5.54 18.39 -4.08
C ILE A 125 7.02 18.43 -3.67
N HIS A 126 7.78 19.40 -4.15
CA HIS A 126 9.19 19.57 -3.75
C HIS A 126 9.33 19.89 -2.26
N GLU A 127 8.50 20.80 -1.74
CA GLU A 127 8.50 21.13 -0.31
C GLU A 127 8.17 19.89 0.54
N GLU A 128 7.15 19.12 0.16
CA GLU A 128 6.81 17.87 0.83
C GLU A 128 7.97 16.87 0.80
N TYR A 129 8.61 16.71 -0.36
CA TYR A 129 9.79 15.85 -0.54
C TYR A 129 10.92 16.24 0.42
N LEU A 130 11.30 17.53 0.46
CA LEU A 130 12.39 18.02 1.30
C LEU A 130 12.10 17.81 2.80
N ASN A 131 10.84 17.97 3.21
CA ASN A 131 10.43 17.79 4.60
C ASN A 131 10.48 16.32 5.05
N HIS A 132 10.37 15.36 4.12
CA HIS A 132 10.16 13.95 4.45
C HIS A 132 11.28 13.02 3.99
N GLN A 133 12.17 13.44 3.08
CA GLN A 133 13.19 12.57 2.47
C GLN A 133 14.14 11.90 3.48
N ASN A 134 14.37 12.50 4.65
CA ASN A 134 15.28 11.99 5.69
C ASN A 134 14.59 11.09 6.74
N ARG A 135 13.28 10.84 6.60
CA ARG A 135 12.55 9.95 7.52
C ARG A 135 12.91 8.49 7.25
N LYS A 136 12.98 7.67 8.30
CA LYS A 136 13.62 6.34 8.24
C LYS A 136 12.71 5.19 7.82
N VAL A 137 11.40 5.35 7.97
CA VAL A 137 10.44 4.27 7.71
C VAL A 137 9.64 4.56 6.45
N SER A 138 9.80 3.73 5.43
CA SER A 138 9.08 3.86 4.17
C SER A 138 7.72 3.16 4.22
N ILE A 139 6.68 3.84 3.74
CA ILE A 139 5.33 3.30 3.60
C ILE A 139 5.13 2.85 2.15
N TYR A 140 4.88 1.56 1.96
CA TYR A 140 4.45 0.96 0.70
C TYR A 140 2.96 0.65 0.74
N ILE A 141 2.27 0.90 -0.37
CA ILE A 141 0.85 0.58 -0.54
C ILE A 141 0.75 -0.47 -1.65
N GLY A 142 0.16 -1.61 -1.32
CA GLY A 142 -0.26 -2.61 -2.30
C GLY A 142 -1.77 -2.78 -2.28
N ASP A 143 -2.28 -3.46 -3.30
CA ASP A 143 -3.70 -3.80 -3.40
C ASP A 143 -3.88 -5.31 -3.52
N MET A 144 -4.93 -5.84 -2.90
CA MET A 144 -5.23 -7.26 -3.01
C MET A 144 -5.69 -7.63 -4.43
N PHE A 145 -6.35 -6.70 -5.13
CA PHE A 145 -6.74 -6.82 -6.53
C PHE A 145 -6.33 -5.56 -7.28
N TYR A 146 -5.50 -5.72 -8.31
CA TYR A 146 -5.13 -4.64 -9.22
C TYR A 146 -6.22 -4.43 -10.28
N TYR A 147 -7.39 -3.99 -9.81
CA TYR A 147 -8.61 -3.80 -10.60
C TYR A 147 -9.41 -2.61 -10.04
N HIS A 148 -9.70 -1.62 -10.87
CA HIS A 148 -10.50 -0.45 -10.50
C HIS A 148 -11.96 -0.84 -10.31
N GLU A 149 -12.39 -0.91 -9.05
CA GLU A 149 -13.78 -1.20 -8.70
C GLU A 149 -14.12 -0.64 -7.33
N THR A 150 -14.86 0.47 -7.31
CA THR A 150 -15.22 1.15 -6.08
C THR A 150 -16.04 0.26 -5.11
N SER A 151 -16.77 -0.75 -5.62
CA SER A 151 -17.55 -1.68 -4.80
C SER A 151 -16.90 -3.06 -4.71
N SER A 152 -16.39 -3.39 -3.52
CA SER A 152 -15.89 -4.75 -3.20
C SER A 152 -16.86 -5.90 -3.57
N LYS A 153 -18.18 -5.64 -3.62
CA LYS A 153 -19.20 -6.65 -3.96
C LYS A 153 -19.20 -7.02 -5.44
N LYS A 154 -18.58 -6.21 -6.28
CA LYS A 154 -18.53 -6.37 -7.74
C LYS A 154 -17.23 -6.99 -8.24
N LEU A 155 -16.29 -7.30 -7.35
CA LEU A 155 -15.05 -7.98 -7.74
C LEU A 155 -15.36 -9.36 -8.34
N PRO A 156 -15.09 -9.58 -9.63
CA PRO A 156 -15.51 -10.78 -10.33
C PRO A 156 -14.50 -11.91 -10.12
N LEU A 157 -14.33 -12.42 -8.89
CA LEU A 157 -13.42 -13.56 -8.67
C LEU A 157 -13.99 -14.83 -9.32
N LYS A 158 -13.14 -15.60 -10.02
CA LYS A 158 -13.55 -16.90 -10.57
C LYS A 158 -14.05 -17.83 -9.46
N LYS A 159 -15.17 -18.52 -9.72
CA LYS A 159 -15.80 -19.44 -8.75
C LYS A 159 -14.88 -20.58 -8.29
N SER A 160 -13.90 -20.96 -9.11
CA SER A 160 -12.92 -22.00 -8.78
C SER A 160 -11.81 -21.53 -7.83
N ILE A 161 -11.75 -20.23 -7.51
CA ILE A 161 -10.70 -19.64 -6.68
C ILE A 161 -11.29 -19.20 -5.34
N SER A 162 -10.62 -19.62 -4.28
CA SER A 162 -10.96 -19.22 -2.91
C SER A 162 -10.38 -17.84 -2.60
N TYR A 163 -11.21 -16.94 -2.04
CA TYR A 163 -10.75 -15.62 -1.58
C TYR A 163 -9.59 -15.74 -0.58
N PRO A 164 -9.69 -16.53 0.50
CA PRO A 164 -8.57 -16.72 1.42
C PRO A 164 -7.27 -17.17 0.75
N GLN A 165 -7.34 -18.17 -0.13
CA GLN A 165 -6.15 -18.68 -0.82
C GLN A 165 -5.51 -17.58 -1.68
N TYR A 166 -6.30 -16.94 -2.53
CA TYR A 166 -5.82 -15.86 -3.38
C TYR A 166 -5.22 -14.71 -2.55
N CYS A 167 -5.87 -14.32 -1.45
CA CYS A 167 -5.38 -13.23 -0.61
C CYS A 167 -4.05 -13.58 0.07
N LYS A 168 -3.88 -14.82 0.54
CA LYS A 168 -2.63 -15.29 1.13
C LYS A 168 -1.50 -15.26 0.10
N GLU A 169 -1.73 -15.84 -1.09
CA GLU A 169 -0.73 -15.86 -2.15
C GLU A 169 -0.38 -14.45 -2.68
N MET A 170 -1.37 -13.55 -2.77
CA MET A 170 -1.12 -12.17 -3.19
C MET A 170 -0.36 -11.39 -2.12
N LEU A 171 -0.69 -11.57 -0.83
CA LEU A 171 0.07 -10.96 0.26
C LEU A 171 1.53 -11.45 0.28
N GLU A 172 1.74 -12.75 0.10
CA GLU A 172 3.07 -13.34 0.00
C GLU A 172 3.87 -12.72 -1.15
N LEU A 173 3.26 -12.57 -2.32
CA LEU A 173 3.89 -11.92 -3.48
C LEU A 173 4.37 -10.48 -3.19
N HIS A 174 3.61 -9.69 -2.43
CA HIS A 174 4.03 -8.34 -2.02
C HIS A 174 5.22 -8.39 -1.05
N ILE A 175 5.13 -9.28 -0.05
CA ILE A 175 6.18 -9.47 0.96
C ILE A 175 7.48 -9.90 0.30
N GLU A 176 7.44 -10.91 -0.58
CA GLU A 176 8.61 -11.41 -1.30
C GLU A 176 9.25 -10.31 -2.15
N SER A 177 8.46 -9.55 -2.89
CA SER A 177 8.96 -8.47 -3.75
C SER A 177 9.71 -7.39 -2.95
N LEU A 178 9.18 -7.00 -1.78
CA LEU A 178 9.87 -6.05 -0.90
C LEU A 178 11.16 -6.64 -0.32
N ILE A 179 11.16 -7.91 0.07
CA ILE A 179 12.37 -8.53 0.64
C ILE A 179 13.45 -8.74 -0.44
N GLU A 180 13.06 -9.14 -1.64
CA GLU A 180 13.95 -9.23 -2.81
C GLU A 180 14.57 -7.86 -3.14
N ALA A 181 13.80 -6.78 -2.98
CA ALA A 181 14.29 -5.41 -3.08
C ALA A 181 15.13 -4.93 -1.87
N GLY A 182 15.47 -5.83 -0.94
CA GLY A 182 16.31 -5.55 0.23
C GLY A 182 15.61 -4.78 1.36
N LYS A 183 14.28 -4.77 1.38
CA LYS A 183 13.49 -4.08 2.41
C LYS A 183 13.27 -4.95 3.65
N SER A 184 13.17 -4.28 4.79
CA SER A 184 12.97 -4.81 6.13
C SER A 184 11.56 -4.44 6.59
N ILE A 185 10.61 -5.37 6.39
CA ILE A 185 9.20 -5.17 6.71
C ILE A 185 9.01 -5.26 8.22
N LYS A 186 8.72 -4.13 8.88
CA LYS A 186 8.41 -4.09 10.32
C LYS A 186 7.07 -4.75 10.63
N PHE A 187 6.06 -4.50 9.80
CA PHE A 187 4.75 -5.15 9.83
C PHE A 187 3.98 -4.89 8.54
N VAL A 188 2.93 -5.68 8.34
CA VAL A 188 1.87 -5.45 7.35
C VAL A 188 0.62 -4.92 8.06
N TYR A 189 -0.03 -3.93 7.47
CA TYR A 189 -1.35 -3.46 7.91
C TYR A 189 -2.39 -3.66 6.81
N ILE A 190 -3.44 -4.41 7.11
CA ILE A 190 -4.56 -4.63 6.20
C ILE A 190 -5.59 -3.52 6.42
N ASN A 191 -5.65 -2.57 5.50
CA ASN A 191 -6.54 -1.39 5.57
C ASN A 191 -7.93 -1.66 4.95
N ASN A 192 -8.49 -2.85 5.18
CA ASN A 192 -9.80 -3.22 4.67
C ASN A 192 -10.40 -4.39 5.47
N SER A 193 -11.64 -4.21 5.93
CA SER A 193 -12.31 -5.21 6.77
C SER A 193 -12.60 -6.52 6.03
N ARG A 194 -12.92 -6.45 4.73
CA ARG A 194 -13.25 -7.62 3.93
C ARG A 194 -12.00 -8.44 3.59
N VAL A 195 -10.91 -7.76 3.24
CA VAL A 195 -9.60 -8.42 3.06
C VAL A 195 -9.14 -9.05 4.37
N SER A 196 -9.34 -8.35 5.50
CA SER A 196 -9.01 -8.89 6.82
C SER A 196 -9.77 -10.19 7.11
N GLN A 197 -11.08 -10.22 6.82
CA GLN A 197 -11.90 -11.44 6.96
C GLN A 197 -11.42 -12.58 6.06
N TRP A 198 -11.09 -12.29 4.79
CA TRP A 198 -10.59 -13.31 3.87
C TRP A 198 -9.24 -13.88 4.31
N LEU A 199 -8.32 -13.05 4.80
CA LEU A 199 -7.02 -13.51 5.29
C LEU A 199 -7.12 -14.32 6.58
N CYS A 200 -8.17 -14.10 7.38
CA CYS A 200 -8.39 -14.83 8.63
C CYS A 200 -9.32 -16.04 8.49
N ASP A 201 -9.63 -16.48 7.26
CA ASP A 201 -10.55 -17.60 7.00
C ASP A 201 -11.94 -17.42 7.67
N GLY A 202 -12.38 -16.17 7.85
CA GLY A 202 -13.66 -15.82 8.48
C GLY A 202 -13.60 -15.48 9.98
N ASP A 203 -12.54 -15.86 10.69
CA ASP A 203 -12.37 -15.55 12.11
C ASP A 203 -11.83 -14.14 12.32
N ILE A 204 -12.55 -13.27 13.01
CA ILE A 204 -12.09 -11.89 13.22
C ILE A 204 -10.91 -11.88 14.21
N LYS A 205 -9.75 -11.44 13.74
CA LYS A 205 -8.52 -11.23 14.53
C LYS A 205 -8.01 -9.81 14.31
N THR A 206 -7.34 -9.23 15.30
CA THR A 206 -6.65 -7.94 15.16
C THR A 206 -5.19 -8.09 14.73
N PHE A 207 -4.62 -9.29 14.93
CA PHE A 207 -3.22 -9.57 14.73
C PHE A 207 -2.99 -11.04 14.33
N THR A 208 -2.00 -11.28 13.48
CA THR A 208 -1.42 -12.60 13.25
C THR A 208 0.06 -12.49 12.85
N VAL A 209 0.70 -13.64 12.69
CA VAL A 209 2.03 -13.79 12.13
C VAL A 209 1.89 -14.58 10.83
N PHE A 210 2.42 -14.06 9.72
CA PHE A 210 2.23 -14.58 8.38
C PHE A 210 3.51 -15.16 7.79
N GLY A 211 3.37 -16.34 7.15
CA GLY A 211 4.43 -17.05 6.45
C GLY A 211 5.56 -17.56 7.37
N ASP A 212 6.49 -18.29 6.77
CA ASP A 212 7.65 -18.87 7.48
C ASP A 212 8.58 -17.80 8.04
N ARG A 213 8.61 -16.63 7.39
CA ARG A 213 9.38 -15.45 7.82
C ARG A 213 8.78 -14.73 9.02
N LYS A 214 7.64 -15.20 9.53
CA LYS A 214 6.96 -14.68 10.72
C LYS A 214 6.69 -13.17 10.63
N ILE A 215 6.21 -12.72 9.48
CA ILE A 215 5.91 -11.30 9.28
C ILE A 215 4.69 -10.90 10.12
N PRO A 216 4.76 -9.86 10.96
CA PRO A 216 3.63 -9.40 11.75
C PRO A 216 2.56 -8.79 10.85
N VAL A 217 1.29 -9.19 11.01
CA VAL A 217 0.17 -8.65 10.25
C VAL A 217 -0.90 -8.14 11.19
N PHE A 218 -1.24 -6.86 11.06
CA PHE A 218 -2.33 -6.21 11.79
C PHE A 218 -3.53 -6.01 10.88
N PHE A 219 -4.71 -6.33 11.39
CA PHE A 219 -5.96 -6.27 10.65
C PHE A 219 -6.79 -5.06 11.07
N GLY A 220 -7.33 -4.36 10.09
CA GLY A 220 -8.09 -3.14 10.32
C GLY A 220 -9.27 -2.97 9.37
N GLY A 221 -10.18 -2.11 9.79
CA GLY A 221 -11.13 -1.48 8.87
C GLY A 221 -10.44 -0.42 8.02
N MET A 222 -11.13 -0.01 6.96
CA MET A 222 -10.67 1.11 6.13
C MET A 222 -10.60 2.39 6.98
N LEU A 223 -9.42 3.01 7.05
CA LEU A 223 -9.20 4.26 7.80
C LEU A 223 -9.90 5.46 7.17
N SER A 224 -9.98 5.47 5.83
CA SER A 224 -10.59 6.58 5.09
C SER A 224 -12.11 6.62 5.25
N GLY A 225 -12.66 7.84 5.23
CA GLY A 225 -14.11 8.06 5.34
C GLY A 225 -14.66 8.00 6.77
N GLY A 226 -13.80 8.11 7.79
CA GLY A 226 -14.21 8.21 9.20
C GLY A 226 -14.80 6.93 9.77
N ARG A 227 -14.53 5.77 9.15
CA ARG A 227 -15.12 4.48 9.55
C ARG A 227 -14.47 3.85 10.78
N MET A 228 -13.26 4.27 11.12
CA MET A 228 -12.59 3.86 12.36
C MET A 228 -12.69 5.00 13.36
N ASP A 229 -13.31 4.72 14.51
CA ASP A 229 -13.42 5.69 15.59
C ASP A 229 -12.06 5.96 16.27
N LEU A 230 -11.97 7.07 17.00
CA LEU A 230 -10.74 7.52 17.63
C LEU A 230 -10.18 6.51 18.65
N PHE A 231 -11.06 5.79 19.37
CA PHE A 231 -10.64 4.80 20.35
C PHE A 231 -10.01 3.59 19.66
N SER A 232 -10.65 3.08 18.62
CA SER A 232 -10.10 2.00 17.79
C SER A 232 -8.76 2.37 17.17
N LYS A 233 -8.61 3.60 16.65
CA LYS A 233 -7.33 4.10 16.13
C LYS A 233 -6.24 4.12 17.21
N LYS A 234 -6.53 4.69 18.39
CA LYS A 234 -5.57 4.73 19.51
C LYS A 234 -5.16 3.34 19.99
N ARG A 235 -6.12 2.40 20.06
CA ARG A 235 -5.85 1.01 20.42
C ARG A 235 -4.90 0.35 19.41
N LEU A 236 -5.15 0.53 18.12
CA LEU A 236 -4.30 0.00 17.05
C LEU A 236 -2.87 0.54 17.14
N VAL A 237 -2.71 1.87 17.31
CA VAL A 237 -1.38 2.50 17.50
C VAL A 237 -0.66 1.89 18.71
N HIS A 238 -1.35 1.75 19.84
CA HIS A 238 -0.76 1.18 21.04
C HIS A 238 -0.34 -0.28 20.85
N GLU A 239 -1.19 -1.10 20.22
CA GLU A 239 -0.92 -2.52 19.96
C GLU A 239 0.32 -2.70 19.07
N ILE A 240 0.42 -1.92 17.99
CA ILE A 240 1.57 -1.95 17.08
C ILE A 240 2.84 -1.46 17.80
N LYS A 241 2.80 -0.32 18.49
CA LYS A 241 3.96 0.20 19.26
C LYS A 241 4.45 -0.80 20.30
N LYS A 242 3.53 -1.44 21.03
CA LYS A 242 3.87 -2.48 22.02
C LYS A 242 4.54 -3.67 21.37
N TYR A 243 4.07 -4.08 20.19
CA TYR A 243 4.65 -5.19 19.44
C TYR A 243 6.08 -4.86 18.95
N LEU A 244 6.29 -3.68 18.38
CA LEU A 244 7.60 -3.23 17.89
C LEU A 244 8.65 -3.19 19.02
N LYS A 245 8.32 -2.57 20.17
CA LYS A 245 9.19 -2.55 21.36
C LYS A 245 9.58 -3.94 21.86
N ARG A 246 8.66 -4.90 21.77
CA ARG A 246 8.90 -6.29 22.16
C ARG A 246 9.88 -6.99 21.22
N ILE A 247 9.94 -6.60 19.95
CA ILE A 247 10.92 -7.14 19.00
C ILE A 247 12.28 -6.51 19.24
N GLU A 248 12.36 -5.19 19.37
CA GLU A 248 13.61 -4.46 19.61
C GLU A 248 14.33 -4.97 20.87
N SER A 249 13.61 -5.14 21.97
CA SER A 249 14.16 -5.70 23.22
C SER A 249 14.64 -7.15 23.15
N LYS A 250 14.29 -7.89 22.08
CA LYS A 250 14.81 -9.25 21.83
C LYS A 250 16.06 -9.26 20.95
N ILE A 251 16.34 -8.17 20.25
CA ILE A 251 17.52 -8.03 19.37
C ILE A 251 18.70 -7.46 20.18
N GLU A 252 18.44 -6.70 21.25
CA GLU A 252 19.46 -6.14 22.16
C GLU A 252 19.99 -7.14 23.22
N LYS A 253 19.61 -8.42 23.14
CA LYS A 253 20.07 -9.50 24.04
C LYS A 253 20.78 -10.58 23.25
#